data_AF-A0A920AWT6-F1
#
_entry.id   AF-A0A920AWT6-F1
#
_cell.length_a   1.000
_cell.length_b   1.000
_cell.length_c   1.000
_cell.angle_alpha   90.00
_cell.angle_beta   90.00
_cell.angle_gamma   90.00
#
_symmetry.space_group_name_H-M   'P 1'
#
loop_
_entity.id
_entity.type
_entity.pdbx_description
1 polymer ?
#
loop_
_entity_poly.entity_id
_entity_poly.type
_entity_poly.pdbx_seq_one_letter_code
_entity_poly.pdbx_strand_id
1 'polypeptide(L)'
;MKNSIKVNNSLDYQTNIPGIFAIGDINTYPGKLNLILCGFHEAALMCQAAFKIINPDKKFILKYTTVSGVAGFDGSLKKAEASVVKSIK
;
A
#
# COMPACT_ATOMS: atom_id res chain seq x y z
N MET A 1 -12.58 -21.90 -8.33
CA MET A 1 -11.60 -22.38 -7.34
C MET A 1 -12.30 -22.45 -5.99
N LYS A 2 -12.28 -23.60 -5.30
CA LYS A 2 -13.09 -23.84 -4.09
C LYS A 2 -12.52 -23.21 -2.80
N ASN A 3 -11.29 -22.67 -2.83
CA ASN A 3 -10.57 -22.19 -1.65
C ASN A 3 -10.03 -20.76 -1.78
N SER A 4 -10.75 -19.86 -2.47
CA SER A 4 -10.35 -18.46 -2.60
C SER A 4 -11.31 -17.51 -1.87
N ILE A 5 -10.74 -16.47 -1.25
CA ILE A 5 -11.47 -15.48 -0.46
C ILE A 5 -11.97 -14.39 -1.40
N LYS A 6 -13.28 -14.18 -1.44
CA LYS A 6 -13.86 -13.06 -2.21
C LYS A 6 -13.52 -11.74 -1.52
N VAL A 7 -13.04 -10.78 -2.30
CA VAL A 7 -12.62 -9.46 -1.80
C VAL A 7 -13.23 -8.33 -2.61
N ASN A 8 -13.27 -7.14 -2.02
CA ASN A 8 -13.61 -5.90 -2.71
C ASN A 8 -12.41 -5.34 -3.47
N ASN A 9 -12.32 -5.64 -4.76
CA ASN A 9 -11.22 -5.18 -5.61
C ASN A 9 -11.33 -3.72 -6.07
N SER A 10 -12.44 -3.03 -5.77
CA SER A 10 -12.65 -1.65 -6.22
C SER A 10 -11.89 -0.64 -5.36
N LEU A 11 -11.60 -0.99 -4.10
CA LEU A 11 -11.10 -0.03 -3.12
C LEU A 11 -9.89 -0.54 -2.32
N ASP A 12 -10.03 -1.68 -1.62
CA ASP A 12 -9.17 -1.98 -0.47
C ASP A 12 -8.83 -3.46 -0.29
N TYR A 13 -9.37 -4.35 -1.12
CA TYR A 13 -9.21 -5.81 -1.02
C TYR A 13 -9.68 -6.39 0.33
N GLN A 14 -10.66 -5.73 0.93
CA GLN A 14 -11.28 -6.18 2.16
C GLN A 14 -12.15 -7.42 1.91
N THR A 15 -12.16 -8.32 2.89
CA THR A 15 -13.05 -9.49 2.92
C THR A 15 -14.46 -9.08 3.36
N ASN A 16 -15.34 -10.06 3.57
CA ASN A 16 -16.63 -9.82 4.20
C ASN A 16 -16.53 -9.43 5.68
N ILE A 17 -15.36 -9.59 6.32
CA ILE A 17 -15.15 -9.25 7.72
C ILE A 17 -14.44 -7.88 7.81
N PRO A 18 -15.03 -6.90 8.51
CA PRO A 18 -14.41 -5.59 8.72
C PRO A 18 -13.00 -5.69 9.34
N GLY A 19 -12.03 -4.95 8.80
CA GLY A 19 -10.63 -5.00 9.24
C GLY A 19 -9.82 -6.21 8.77
N ILE A 20 -10.42 -7.20 8.09
CA ILE A 20 -9.71 -8.37 7.55
C ILE A 20 -9.62 -8.26 6.04
N PHE A 21 -8.40 -8.41 5.52
CA PHE A 21 -8.07 -8.28 4.10
C PHE A 21 -7.47 -9.58 3.56
N ALA A 22 -7.59 -9.80 2.25
CA ALA A 22 -6.96 -10.93 1.57
C ALA A 22 -6.33 -10.48 0.25
N ILE A 23 -5.06 -10.82 0.05
CA ILE A 23 -4.24 -10.41 -1.09
C ILE A 23 -3.38 -11.59 -1.57
N GLY A 24 -2.83 -11.49 -2.78
CA GLY A 24 -2.07 -12.55 -3.42
C GLY A 24 -2.96 -13.71 -3.81
N ASP A 25 -2.37 -14.89 -4.00
CA ASP A 25 -3.03 -16.07 -4.58
C ASP A 25 -4.31 -16.52 -3.87
N ILE A 26 -4.46 -16.19 -2.58
CA ILE A 26 -5.62 -16.60 -1.78
C ILE A 26 -6.92 -15.83 -2.12
N ASN A 27 -6.85 -14.63 -2.68
CA ASN A 27 -8.05 -13.81 -2.94
C ASN A 27 -8.66 -14.09 -4.34
N THR A 28 -9.90 -13.65 -4.57
CA THR A 28 -10.56 -13.75 -5.88
C THR A 28 -11.50 -12.58 -6.15
N TYR A 29 -11.50 -12.11 -7.39
CA TYR A 29 -12.39 -11.08 -7.93
C TYR A 29 -12.41 -11.15 -9.48
N PRO A 30 -13.41 -10.55 -10.16
CA PRO A 30 -13.50 -10.62 -11.62
C PRO A 30 -12.24 -10.09 -12.31
N GLY A 31 -11.68 -10.87 -13.23
CA GLY A 31 -10.50 -10.48 -14.01
C GLY A 31 -9.15 -10.62 -13.29
N LYS A 32 -9.11 -11.21 -12.08
CA LYS A 32 -7.85 -11.44 -11.36
C LYS A 32 -6.91 -12.36 -12.15
N LEU A 33 -5.65 -11.93 -12.28
CA LEU A 33 -4.54 -12.77 -12.72
C LEU A 33 -3.70 -13.19 -11.50
N ASN A 34 -3.39 -14.49 -11.38
CA ASN A 34 -2.52 -14.99 -10.31
C ASN A 34 -1.05 -14.77 -10.69
N LEU A 35 -0.59 -13.53 -10.50
CA LEU A 35 0.77 -13.11 -10.76
C LEU A 35 1.38 -12.47 -9.51
N ILE A 36 2.68 -12.66 -9.32
CA ILE A 36 3.44 -12.01 -8.24
C ILE A 36 3.24 -10.49 -8.26
N LEU A 37 3.25 -9.89 -9.46
CA LEU A 37 3.01 -8.46 -9.67
C LEU A 37 1.65 -8.01 -9.10
N CYS A 38 0.59 -8.78 -9.36
CA CYS A 38 -0.75 -8.47 -8.86
C CYS A 38 -0.77 -8.48 -7.33
N GLY A 39 -0.13 -9.46 -6.69
CA GLY A 39 -0.02 -9.51 -5.23
C GLY A 39 0.61 -8.26 -4.63
N PHE A 40 1.66 -7.70 -5.25
CA PHE A 40 2.27 -6.45 -4.78
C PHE A 40 1.37 -5.23 -4.95
N HIS A 41 0.63 -5.14 -6.05
CA HIS A 41 -0.34 -4.07 -6.26
C HIS A 41 -1.47 -4.13 -5.21
N GLU A 42 -2.01 -5.32 -4.97
CA GLU A 42 -3.03 -5.57 -3.96
C GLU A 42 -2.52 -5.21 -2.54
N ALA A 43 -1.29 -5.59 -2.22
CA ALA A 43 -0.63 -5.28 -0.96
C ALA A 43 -0.54 -3.77 -0.71
N ALA A 44 -0.20 -2.99 -1.74
CA ALA A 44 -0.06 -1.54 -1.61
C ALA A 44 -1.39 -0.88 -1.19
N LEU A 45 -2.49 -1.26 -1.83
CA LEU A 45 -3.82 -0.73 -1.53
C LEU A 45 -4.36 -1.21 -0.17
N MET A 46 -4.18 -2.50 0.14
CA MET A 46 -4.55 -3.08 1.43
C MET A 46 -3.83 -2.36 2.59
N CYS A 47 -2.50 -2.16 2.49
CA CYS A 47 -1.73 -1.48 3.52
C CYS A 47 -2.21 -0.03 3.74
N GLN A 48 -2.60 0.67 2.67
CA GLN A 48 -3.15 2.03 2.78
C GLN A 48 -4.49 2.04 3.51
N ALA A 49 -5.35 1.06 3.25
CA ALA A 49 -6.63 0.91 3.94
C ALA A 49 -6.43 0.53 5.42
N ALA A 50 -5.59 -0.47 5.71
CA ALA A 50 -5.25 -0.90 7.06
C ALA A 50 -4.64 0.23 7.89
N PHE A 51 -3.77 1.07 7.29
CA PHE A 51 -3.19 2.21 7.99
C PHE A 51 -4.25 3.19 8.51
N LYS A 52 -5.28 3.48 7.71
CA LYS A 52 -6.39 4.37 8.11
C LYS A 52 -7.22 3.78 9.26
N ILE A 53 -7.37 2.46 9.30
CA ILE A 53 -8.07 1.77 10.40
C ILE A 53 -7.27 1.88 11.70
N ILE A 54 -5.96 1.63 11.62
CA ILE A 54 -5.07 1.61 12.80
C ILE A 54 -4.77 3.04 13.29
N ASN A 55 -4.76 4.03 12.39
CA ASN A 55 -4.43 5.42 12.70
C ASN A 55 -5.50 6.38 12.13
N PRO A 56 -6.72 6.42 12.68
CA PRO A 56 -7.83 7.21 12.14
C PRO A 56 -7.52 8.71 12.08
N ASP A 57 -6.76 9.23 13.05
CA ASP A 57 -6.43 10.65 13.14
C ASP A 57 -5.22 11.07 12.30
N LYS A 58 -4.52 10.10 11.67
CA LYS A 58 -3.31 10.38 10.88
C LYS A 58 -3.61 10.34 9.40
N LYS A 59 -3.30 11.43 8.70
CA LYS A 59 -3.29 11.44 7.25
C LYS A 59 -2.16 10.55 6.74
N PHE A 60 -2.48 9.57 5.90
CA PHE A 60 -1.47 8.78 5.20
C PHE A 60 -0.73 9.66 4.19
N ILE A 61 0.56 9.86 4.42
CA ILE A 61 1.45 10.59 3.50
C ILE A 61 2.24 9.55 2.73
N LEU A 62 1.89 9.34 1.46
CA LEU A 62 2.67 8.50 0.58
C LEU A 62 4.01 9.21 0.33
N LYS A 63 5.10 8.64 0.85
CA LYS A 63 6.45 9.12 0.57
C LYS A 63 7.09 8.20 -0.44
N TYR A 64 7.69 8.77 -1.49
CA TYR A 64 8.48 7.98 -2.43
C TYR A 64 9.72 7.46 -1.73
N THR A 65 10.05 6.18 -1.91
CA THR A 65 11.23 5.55 -1.28
C THR A 65 12.53 6.20 -1.71
N THR A 66 12.56 6.82 -2.89
CA THR A 66 13.72 7.57 -3.42
C THR A 66 14.04 8.85 -2.65
N VAL A 67 13.05 9.47 -2.00
CA VAL A 67 13.22 10.69 -1.19
C VAL A 67 13.01 10.44 0.31
N SER A 68 12.49 9.27 0.66
CA SER A 68 12.36 8.83 2.04
C SER A 68 13.71 8.32 2.47
N GLY A 69 14.52 9.20 3.04
CA GLY A 69 15.84 8.86 3.54
C GLY A 69 15.84 7.56 4.33
N VAL A 70 16.65 6.60 3.89
CA VAL A 70 16.96 5.42 4.66
C VAL A 70 18.18 5.74 5.52
N ALA A 71 18.15 5.33 6.79
CA ALA A 71 19.39 5.17 7.53
C ALA A 71 20.19 4.07 6.82
N GLY A 72 21.34 4.43 6.26
CA GLY A 72 22.27 3.46 5.71
C GLY A 72 22.69 2.48 6.80
N PHE A 73 23.13 1.30 6.39
CA PHE A 73 23.63 0.27 7.31
C PHE A 73 24.86 0.75 8.12
N ASP A 74 25.50 1.83 7.66
CA ASP A 74 26.60 2.57 8.26
C ASP A 74 26.15 3.68 9.24
N GLY A 75 24.84 3.83 9.48
CA GLY A 75 24.29 4.90 10.31
C GLY A 75 24.15 6.25 9.61
N SER A 76 24.45 6.35 8.30
CA SER A 76 24.29 7.60 7.56
C SER A 76 22.82 7.89 7.24
N LEU A 77 22.33 9.09 7.57
CA LEU A 77 20.97 9.51 7.24
C LEU A 77 20.97 10.30 5.92
N LYS A 78 20.56 9.68 4.81
CA LYS A 78 20.35 10.40 3.55
C LYS A 78 19.05 11.20 3.60
N LYS A 79 19.08 12.44 4.11
CA LYS A 79 17.92 13.34 3.98
C LYS A 79 17.73 13.73 2.52
N ALA A 80 16.52 13.58 1.99
CA ALA A 80 16.19 14.18 0.70
C ALA A 80 16.23 15.71 0.81
N GLU A 81 16.79 16.36 -0.21
CA GLU A 81 16.73 17.81 -0.32
C GLU A 81 15.27 18.26 -0.40
N ALA A 82 14.91 19.25 0.42
CA ALA A 82 13.56 19.78 0.43
C ALA A 82 13.25 20.41 -0.92
N SER A 83 12.14 20.01 -1.53
CA SER A 83 11.66 20.59 -2.79
C SER A 83 11.41 22.08 -2.59
N VAL A 84 12.31 22.93 -3.11
CA VAL A 84 12.10 24.38 -3.11
C VAL A 84 10.97 24.68 -4.08
N VAL A 85 9.79 25.01 -3.56
CA VAL A 85 8.70 25.56 -4.38
C VAL A 85 9.16 26.92 -4.89
N LYS A 86 9.71 26.96 -6.10
CA LYS A 86 9.93 28.23 -6.81
C LYS A 86 8.59 28.65 -7.40
N SER A 87 7.98 29.69 -6.84
CA SER A 87 6.88 30.38 -7.50
C SER A 87 7.37 30.90 -8.84
N ILE A 88 6.79 30.37 -9.91
CA ILE A 88 6.97 30.90 -11.26
C ILE A 88 6.23 32.25 -11.25
N LYS A 89 6.98 33.34 -11.46
CA LYS A 89 6.41 34.68 -11.70
C LYS A 89 5.95 34.79 -13.14
#